data_AF-A0A8T4V5L0-F1
#
_entry.id   AF-A0A8T4V5L0-F1
#
_cell.length_a   1.000
_cell.length_b   1.000
_cell.length_c   1.000
_cell.angle_alpha   90.00
_cell.angle_beta   90.00
_cell.angle_gamma   90.00
#
_symmetry.space_group_name_H-M   'P 1'
#
loop_
_entity.id
_entity.type
_entity.pdbx_description
1 polymer ?
#
loop_
_entity_poly.entity_id
_entity_poly.type
_entity_poly.pdbx_seq_one_letter_code
_entity_poly.pdbx_strand_id
1 'polypeptide(L)'
;MINKKGYSKNFKLRCINLFLSGQVSINKSAKMQKIHKQTLSRWIKLYSLCGETGLKNKKPGAREVPIDLDTEKMILRLWNENKRSKYGMCRDLKINGINLSKWHVQKIYKKYKLSY
;
A
#
# COMPACT_ATOMS: atom_id res chain seq x y z
N MET A 1 -17.17 -9.22 11.56
CA MET A 1 -16.95 -7.78 11.28
C MET A 1 -16.88 -7.56 9.78
N ILE A 2 -17.62 -6.57 9.28
CA ILE A 2 -17.97 -6.35 7.87
C ILE A 2 -16.71 -6.19 7.00
N ASN A 3 -16.41 -7.21 6.19
CA ASN A 3 -15.36 -7.16 5.19
C ASN A 3 -15.83 -6.19 4.08
N LYS A 4 -15.42 -4.91 4.13
CA LYS A 4 -15.58 -3.97 3.01
C LYS A 4 -14.72 -4.47 1.84
N LYS A 5 -15.19 -5.51 1.15
CA LYS A 5 -14.59 -6.01 -0.09
C LYS A 5 -14.82 -4.93 -1.14
N GLY A 6 -13.85 -4.01 -1.26
CA GLY A 6 -13.80 -3.07 -2.37
C GLY A 6 -13.81 -3.81 -3.70
N TYR A 7 -14.23 -3.12 -4.78
CA TYR A 7 -14.28 -3.71 -6.11
C TYR A 7 -12.95 -4.32 -6.53
N SER A 8 -12.97 -5.54 -7.08
CA SER A 8 -11.78 -6.21 -7.60
C SER A 8 -11.24 -5.48 -8.84
N LYS A 9 -9.93 -5.58 -9.09
CA LYS A 9 -9.30 -4.95 -10.27
C LYS A 9 -10.00 -5.40 -11.57
N ASN A 10 -10.28 -6.69 -11.69
CA ASN A 10 -10.92 -7.28 -12.87
C ASN A 10 -12.34 -6.72 -13.08
N PHE A 11 -13.10 -6.53 -12.00
CA PHE A 11 -14.43 -5.92 -12.09
C PHE A 11 -14.34 -4.48 -12.61
N LYS A 12 -13.41 -3.67 -12.08
CA LYS A 12 -13.19 -2.30 -12.55
C LYS A 12 -12.83 -2.24 -14.03
N LEU A 13 -11.92 -3.11 -14.47
CA LEU A 13 -11.52 -3.20 -15.89
C LEU A 13 -12.68 -3.57 -16.79
N ARG A 14 -13.50 -4.57 -16.40
CA ARG A 14 -14.70 -4.94 -17.16
C ARG A 14 -15.66 -3.75 -17.32
N CYS A 15 -15.88 -2.96 -16.27
CA CYS A 15 -16.74 -1.77 -16.36
C CYS A 15 -16.17 -0.70 -17.30
N ILE A 16 -14.84 -0.50 -17.31
CA ILE A 16 -14.19 0.47 -18.19
C ILE A 16 -14.19 -0.01 -19.64
N ASN A 17 -13.91 -1.29 -19.90
CA ASN A 17 -13.93 -1.85 -21.24
C ASN A 17 -15.31 -1.75 -21.88
N LEU A 18 -16.39 -1.93 -21.09
CA LEU A 18 -17.77 -1.72 -21.54
C LEU A 18 -18.06 -0.25 -21.91
N PHE A 19 -17.43 0.70 -21.21
CA PHE A 19 -17.53 2.11 -21.56
C PHE A 19 -16.70 2.43 -22.82
N LEU A 20 -15.48 1.89 -22.92
CA LEU A 20 -14.58 2.09 -24.05
C LEU A 20 -15.09 1.47 -25.35
N SER A 21 -15.92 0.41 -25.28
CA SER A 21 -16.59 -0.15 -26.46
C SER A 21 -17.59 0.81 -27.10
N GLY A 22 -17.86 1.98 -26.49
CA GLY A 22 -18.66 3.06 -27.08
C GLY A 22 -20.17 2.81 -27.12
N GLN A 23 -20.64 1.67 -26.63
CA GLN A 23 -22.05 1.26 -26.75
C GLN A 23 -22.98 1.97 -25.77
N VAL A 24 -22.44 2.56 -24.70
CA VAL A 24 -23.24 3.06 -23.56
C VAL A 24 -22.58 4.23 -22.84
N SER A 25 -23.37 5.26 -22.52
CA SER A 25 -22.92 6.39 -21.70
C SER A 25 -22.51 5.94 -20.29
N ILE A 26 -21.70 6.76 -19.58
CA ILE A 26 -21.25 6.47 -18.21
C ILE A 26 -22.43 6.17 -17.28
N ASN A 27 -23.53 6.92 -17.40
CA ASN A 27 -24.72 6.73 -16.58
C ASN A 27 -25.40 5.38 -16.86
N LYS A 28 -25.54 4.99 -18.14
CA LYS A 28 -26.16 3.72 -18.52
C LYS A 28 -25.28 2.54 -18.12
N SER A 29 -23.98 2.64 -18.36
CA SER A 29 -22.96 1.67 -17.92
C SER A 29 -22.98 1.45 -16.41
N ALA A 30 -23.00 2.55 -15.64
CA ALA A 30 -23.02 2.50 -14.18
C ALA A 30 -24.31 1.84 -13.65
N LYS A 31 -25.47 2.17 -14.23
CA LYS A 31 -26.75 1.52 -13.91
C LYS A 31 -26.73 0.02 -14.21
N MET A 32 -26.23 -0.38 -15.39
CA MET A 32 -26.12 -1.79 -15.77
C MET A 32 -25.23 -2.59 -14.81
N GLN A 33 -24.14 -1.98 -14.32
CA GLN A 33 -23.20 -2.62 -13.40
C GLN A 33 -23.57 -2.41 -11.92
N LYS A 34 -24.72 -1.79 -11.63
CA LYS A 34 -25.19 -1.44 -10.27
C LYS A 34 -24.13 -0.69 -9.44
N ILE A 35 -23.41 0.23 -10.07
CA ILE A 35 -22.43 1.10 -9.43
C ILE A 35 -22.84 2.57 -9.54
N HIS A 36 -22.35 3.40 -8.63
CA HIS A 36 -22.57 4.85 -8.72
C HIS A 36 -21.78 5.44 -9.89
N LYS A 37 -22.39 6.41 -10.60
CA LYS A 37 -21.75 7.11 -11.74
C LYS A 37 -20.41 7.74 -11.35
N GLN A 38 -20.31 8.27 -10.14
CA GLN A 38 -19.09 8.90 -9.61
C GLN A 38 -17.96 7.88 -9.46
N THR A 39 -18.29 6.66 -9.06
CA THR A 39 -17.33 5.56 -8.94
C THR A 39 -16.74 5.17 -10.29
N LEU A 40 -17.59 5.01 -11.31
CA LEU A 40 -17.16 4.69 -12.66
C LEU A 40 -16.33 5.82 -13.29
N SER A 41 -16.79 7.07 -13.15
CA SER A 41 -16.06 8.26 -13.62
C SER A 41 -14.66 8.35 -13.01
N ARG A 42 -14.53 8.10 -11.70
CA ARG A 42 -13.24 8.06 -11.02
C ARG A 42 -12.32 6.98 -11.58
N TRP A 43 -12.84 5.78 -11.86
CA TRP A 43 -12.04 4.69 -12.43
C TRP A 43 -11.57 5.01 -13.84
N ILE A 44 -12.44 5.57 -14.69
CA ILE A 44 -12.09 6.01 -16.04
C ILE A 44 -10.97 7.05 -15.98
N LYS A 45 -11.08 8.05 -15.10
CA LYS A 45 -10.04 9.07 -14.91
C LYS A 45 -8.70 8.46 -14.47
N LEU A 46 -8.72 7.54 -13.50
CA LEU A 46 -7.52 6.86 -13.02
C LEU A 46 -6.89 5.97 -14.09
N TYR A 47 -7.71 5.31 -14.90
CA TYR A 47 -7.27 4.50 -16.03
C TYR A 47 -6.65 5.36 -17.13
N SER A 48 -7.22 6.52 -17.43
CA SER A 48 -6.64 7.46 -18.41
C SER A 48 -5.30 8.04 -17.96
N LEU A 49 -5.09 8.25 -16.66
CA LEU A 49 -3.85 8.82 -16.13
C LEU A 49 -2.73 7.79 -15.91
N CYS A 50 -3.07 6.59 -15.45
CA CYS A 50 -2.10 5.61 -14.97
C CYS A 50 -2.33 4.19 -15.54
N GLY A 51 -3.22 4.03 -16.51
CA GLY A 51 -3.62 2.74 -17.05
C GLY A 51 -4.19 1.81 -15.98
N GLU A 52 -3.91 0.51 -16.11
CA GLU A 52 -4.37 -0.49 -15.14
C GLU A 52 -3.79 -0.31 -13.73
N THR A 53 -2.63 0.36 -13.60
CA THR A 53 -1.98 0.55 -12.30
C THR A 53 -2.80 1.47 -11.40
N GLY A 54 -3.51 2.45 -11.99
CA GLY A 54 -4.41 3.36 -11.27
C GLY A 54 -5.64 2.67 -10.67
N LEU A 55 -5.99 1.47 -11.12
CA LEU A 55 -7.14 0.70 -10.64
C LEU A 55 -6.82 -0.24 -9.47
N LYS A 56 -5.54 -0.35 -9.09
CA LYS A 56 -5.11 -1.18 -7.96
C LYS A 56 -5.80 -0.69 -6.68
N ASN A 57 -6.26 -1.64 -5.87
CA ASN A 57 -6.82 -1.32 -4.56
C ASN A 57 -5.68 -0.81 -3.67
N LYS A 58 -5.77 0.45 -3.23
CA LYS A 58 -4.89 0.95 -2.18
C LYS A 58 -5.22 0.17 -0.91
N LYS A 59 -4.22 -0.50 -0.33
CA LYS A 59 -4.39 -1.20 0.94
C LYS A 59 -4.80 -0.15 1.99
N PRO A 60 -5.96 -0.28 2.65
CA PRO A 60 -6.32 0.64 3.73
C PRO A 60 -5.22 0.63 4.79
N GLY A 61 -4.77 1.81 5.23
CA GLY A 61 -3.69 1.95 6.20
C GLY A 61 -2.26 1.96 5.65
N ALA A 62 -2.06 1.83 4.34
CA ALA A 62 -0.74 2.02 3.73
C ALA A 62 -0.39 3.51 3.64
N ARG A 63 -0.09 4.15 4.77
CA ARG A 63 0.84 5.27 4.76
C ARG A 63 2.23 4.65 4.80
N GLU A 64 2.92 4.66 3.68
CA GLU A 64 4.36 4.43 3.70
C GLU A 64 4.97 5.67 4.36
N VAL A 65 5.15 5.62 5.68
CA VAL A 65 6.07 6.55 6.33
C VAL A 65 7.46 6.02 6.00
N PRO A 66 8.28 6.76 5.22
CA PRO A 66 9.67 6.41 5.04
C PRO A 66 10.32 6.42 6.41
N ILE A 67 10.99 5.34 6.77
CA ILE A 67 11.91 5.41 7.92
C ILE A 67 13.05 6.28 7.43
N ASP A 68 13.44 7.25 8.23
CA ASP A 68 14.58 8.12 7.93
C ASP A 68 15.83 7.29 7.56
N LEU A 69 16.58 7.76 6.55
CA LEU A 69 17.68 6.99 5.97
C LEU A 69 18.81 6.77 6.99
N ASP A 70 19.05 7.75 7.86
CA ASP A 70 20.09 7.67 8.88
C ASP A 70 19.71 6.68 9.97
N THR A 71 18.43 6.66 10.34
CA THR A 71 17.85 5.62 11.20
C THR A 71 18.03 4.21 10.62
N GLU A 72 17.77 4.05 9.32
CA GLU A 72 17.92 2.76 8.64
C GLU A 72 19.37 2.27 8.64
N LYS A 73 20.33 3.15 8.32
CA LYS A 73 21.77 2.83 8.38
C LYS A 73 22.21 2.44 9.79
N MET A 74 21.73 3.15 10.81
CA MET A 74 22.07 2.86 12.21
C MET A 74 21.61 1.46 12.64
N ILE A 75 20.39 1.06 12.26
CA ILE A 75 19.86 -0.27 12.57
C ILE A 75 20.68 -1.38 11.87
N LEU A 76 21.07 -1.17 10.62
CA LEU A 76 21.90 -2.13 9.87
C LEU A 76 23.30 -2.26 10.48
N ARG A 77 23.91 -1.15 10.90
CA ARG A 77 25.22 -1.15 11.59
C ARG A 77 25.16 -1.95 12.89
N LEU A 78 24.22 -1.62 13.78
CA LEU A 78 24.05 -2.31 15.05
C LEU A 78 23.71 -3.81 14.86
N TRP A 79 22.95 -4.14 13.82
CA TRP A 79 22.64 -5.54 13.50
C TRP A 79 23.89 -6.33 13.10
N ASN A 80 24.77 -5.76 12.28
CA ASN A 80 26.00 -6.43 11.86
C ASN A 80 26.96 -6.69 13.04
N GLU A 81 26.99 -5.78 14.02
CA GLU A 81 27.86 -5.89 15.19
C GLU A 81 27.37 -6.92 16.20
N ASN A 82 26.05 -6.99 16.44
CA ASN A 82 25.52 -7.70 17.61
C ASN A 82 24.38 -8.68 17.31
N LYS A 83 24.00 -8.84 16.02
CA LYS A 83 22.89 -9.67 15.50
C LYS A 83 21.79 -9.84 16.54
N ARG A 84 21.12 -8.75 16.95
CA ARG A 84 20.18 -8.74 18.09
C ARG A 84 18.74 -8.94 17.67
N SER A 85 17.97 -9.67 18.46
CA SER A 85 16.51 -9.71 18.31
C SER A 85 15.90 -8.30 18.25
N LYS A 86 14.72 -8.16 17.64
CA LYS A 86 14.01 -6.87 17.50
C LYS A 86 13.85 -6.09 18.81
N TYR A 87 13.76 -6.79 19.94
CA TYR A 87 13.65 -6.17 21.26
C TYR A 87 14.99 -5.64 21.78
N GLY A 88 16.08 -6.37 21.54
CA GLY A 88 17.44 -5.90 21.83
C GLY A 88 17.76 -4.64 21.05
N MET A 89 17.50 -4.67 19.74
CA MET A 89 17.71 -3.53 18.85
C MET A 89 16.97 -2.27 19.30
N CYS A 90 15.71 -2.38 19.75
CA CYS A 90 14.99 -1.22 20.30
C CYS A 90 15.65 -0.64 21.57
N ARG A 91 16.26 -1.49 22.42
CA ARG A 91 16.98 -1.00 23.62
C ARG A 91 18.25 -0.28 23.21
N ASP A 92 19.00 -0.85 22.27
CA ASP A 92 20.27 -0.28 21.79
C ASP A 92 20.04 1.08 21.11
N LEU A 93 18.99 1.19 20.29
CA LEU A 93 18.59 2.46 19.68
C LEU A 93 18.21 3.52 20.74
N LYS A 94 17.52 3.11 21.82
CA LYS A 94 17.15 4.02 22.91
C LYS A 94 18.38 4.54 23.67
N ILE A 95 19.42 3.72 23.84
CA ILE A 95 20.72 4.14 24.41
C ILE A 95 21.39 5.18 23.51
N ASN A 96 21.26 5.03 22.19
CA ASN A 96 21.77 5.98 21.20
C ASN A 96 20.86 7.22 21.01
N GLY A 97 19.89 7.45 21.90
CA GLY A 97 18.97 8.59 21.85
C GLY A 97 17.86 8.49 20.80
N ILE A 98 17.75 7.37 20.09
CA ILE A 98 16.78 7.15 19.02
C ILE A 98 15.57 6.38 19.57
N ASN A 99 14.42 7.05 19.70
CA ASN A 99 13.19 6.42 20.15
C ASN A 99 12.36 5.87 18.98
N LEU A 100 12.51 4.58 18.69
CA LEU A 100 11.78 3.90 17.61
C LEU A 100 10.86 2.81 18.11
N SER A 101 9.64 2.81 17.57
CA SER A 101 8.70 1.71 17.73
C SER A 101 9.29 0.39 17.20
N LYS A 102 8.97 -0.71 17.90
CA LYS A 102 9.27 -2.09 17.50
C LYS A 102 8.87 -2.40 16.06
N TRP A 103 7.78 -1.77 15.60
CA TRP A 103 7.29 -1.91 14.23
C TRP A 103 8.32 -1.43 13.19
N HIS A 104 9.04 -0.34 13.45
CA HIS A 104 10.05 0.19 12.53
C HIS A 104 11.24 -0.78 12.38
N VAL A 105 11.75 -1.29 13.51
CA VAL A 105 12.83 -2.30 13.51
C VAL A 105 12.39 -3.56 12.76
N GLN A 106 11.18 -4.05 13.02
CA GLN A 106 10.62 -5.21 12.34
C GLN A 106 10.45 -4.97 10.83
N LYS A 107 10.06 -3.76 10.41
CA LYS A 107 9.92 -3.39 9.00
C LYS A 107 11.27 -3.44 8.29
N ILE A 108 12.35 -2.94 8.91
CA ILE A 108 13.71 -3.01 8.36
C ILE A 108 14.20 -4.45 8.29
N TYR A 109 14.00 -5.25 9.33
CA TYR A 109 14.41 -6.66 9.30
C TYR A 109 13.71 -7.42 8.17
N LYS A 110 12.42 -7.16 7.95
CA LYS A 110 11.69 -7.74 6.81
C LYS A 110 12.21 -7.23 5.46
N LYS A 111 12.54 -5.94 5.34
CA LYS A 111 13.08 -5.33 4.12
C LYS A 111 14.40 -5.97 3.70
N TYR A 112 15.29 -6.23 4.66
CA TYR A 112 16.62 -6.81 4.42
C TYR A 112 16.72 -8.31 4.71
N LYS A 113 15.59 -9.00 4.93
CA LYS A 113 15.52 -10.43 5.25
C LYS A 113 16.43 -10.84 6.42
N LEU A 114 16.54 -9.98 7.43
CA LEU A 114 17.33 -10.24 8.64
C LEU A 114 16.53 -11.16 9.55
N SER A 115 17.03 -12.37 9.80
CA SER A 115 16.50 -13.30 10.80
C SER A 115 17.45 -13.39 11.99
N TYR A 116 16.89 -13.33 13.19
CA TYR A 116 17.57 -13.66 14.44
C TYR A 116 17.26 -15.11 14.78
#